data_AF-A0A1Y2ESE7-F1
#
_entry.id   AF-A0A1Y2ESE7-F1
#
_cell.length_a   1.000
_cell.length_b   1.000
_cell.length_c   1.000
_cell.angle_alpha   90.00
_cell.angle_beta   90.00
_cell.angle_gamma   90.00
#
_symmetry.space_group_name_H-M   'P 1'
#
loop_
_entity.id
_entity.type
_entity.pdbx_description
1 polymer ?
#
loop_
_entity_poly.entity_id
_entity_poly.type
_entity_poly.pdbx_seq_one_letter_code
_entity_poly.pdbx_strand_id
1 'polypeptide(L)'
;MLLLKKNEIKFPSMINVQEEGGFALMITRPEYLYDENNKIIGAVNGDIELENCKYNFNDKKVTCDFEDKGKYQLIVDVKVKGKNECVINKNTTFKSVDLYGTDFENPKKLVKTNFIAYFDRKDNKIVDFSIEAKQFVIVTNKKCKLTVSIKRAVLRKNK
;
A
#
# COMPACT_ATOMS: atom_id res chain seq x y z
N MET A 1 -9.23 16.43 -11.60
CA MET A 1 -9.10 15.19 -12.40
C MET A 1 -7.62 14.96 -12.69
N LEU A 2 -7.02 13.89 -12.16
CA LEU A 2 -5.57 13.65 -12.30
C LEU A 2 -5.26 13.05 -13.68
N LEU A 3 -4.39 13.69 -14.47
CA LEU A 3 -3.94 13.18 -15.76
C LEU A 3 -2.99 11.98 -15.56
N LEU A 4 -3.38 10.80 -16.05
CA LEU A 4 -2.51 9.64 -16.12
C LEU A 4 -1.51 9.81 -17.28
N LYS A 5 -0.24 9.50 -17.05
CA LYS A 5 0.73 9.45 -18.14
C LYS A 5 0.44 8.27 -19.05
N LYS A 6 0.92 8.31 -20.30
CA LYS A 6 0.75 7.22 -21.26
C LYS A 6 1.17 5.85 -20.71
N ASN A 7 2.12 5.76 -19.79
CA ASN A 7 2.62 4.48 -19.25
C ASN A 7 2.14 4.18 -17.83
N GLU A 8 0.99 4.74 -17.44
CA GLU A 8 0.38 4.55 -16.13
C GLU A 8 -1.03 3.99 -16.24
N ILE A 9 -1.46 3.26 -15.21
CA ILE A 9 -2.84 2.84 -14.99
C ILE A 9 -3.20 3.10 -13.53
N LYS A 10 -4.46 3.50 -13.26
CA LYS A 10 -4.97 3.61 -11.88
C LYS A 10 -4.86 2.26 -11.19
N PHE A 11 -4.13 2.20 -10.09
CA PHE A 11 -4.01 1.01 -9.26
C PHE A 11 -5.09 1.06 -8.16
N PRO A 12 -5.64 -0.08 -7.72
CA PRO A 12 -6.69 -0.08 -6.70
C PRO A 12 -6.18 0.48 -5.37
N SER A 13 -6.96 1.39 -4.79
CA SER A 13 -6.77 1.94 -3.44
C SER A 13 -7.72 1.34 -2.41
N MET A 14 -8.61 0.43 -2.83
CA MET A 14 -9.45 -0.40 -1.95
C MET A 14 -9.04 -1.86 -2.09
N ILE A 15 -8.95 -2.56 -0.97
CA ILE A 15 -8.46 -3.92 -0.81
C ILE A 15 -9.40 -4.75 0.06
N ASN A 16 -9.17 -6.06 0.09
CA ASN A 16 -9.94 -7.04 0.85
C ASN A 16 -11.45 -6.97 0.56
N VAL A 17 -11.80 -6.65 -0.69
CA VAL A 17 -13.18 -6.36 -1.17
C VAL A 17 -14.13 -7.56 -1.05
N GLN A 18 -13.60 -8.76 -0.81
CA GLN A 18 -14.42 -9.96 -0.56
C GLN A 18 -14.88 -10.09 0.90
N GLU A 19 -14.31 -9.29 1.81
CA GLU A 19 -14.82 -9.11 3.17
C GLU A 19 -15.88 -8.01 3.17
N GLU A 20 -16.84 -8.07 4.09
CA GLU A 20 -17.86 -7.02 4.22
C GLU A 20 -17.21 -5.65 4.40
N GLY A 21 -17.62 -4.68 3.58
CA GLY A 21 -17.17 -3.29 3.64
C GLY A 21 -15.96 -2.94 2.77
N GLY A 22 -15.01 -3.85 2.56
CA GLY A 22 -13.73 -3.52 1.92
C GLY A 22 -12.93 -2.46 2.68
N PHE A 23 -11.60 -2.51 2.62
CA PHE A 23 -10.74 -1.57 3.34
C PHE A 23 -10.00 -0.66 2.37
N ALA A 24 -9.78 0.60 2.75
CA ALA A 24 -8.82 1.42 2.04
C ALA A 24 -7.41 0.83 2.23
N LEU A 25 -6.56 0.99 1.21
CA LEU A 25 -5.15 0.68 1.31
C LEU A 25 -4.50 1.73 2.21
N MET A 26 -3.82 1.31 3.28
CA MET A 26 -3.32 2.24 4.29
C MET A 26 -1.82 2.14 4.49
N ILE A 27 -1.21 3.25 4.88
CA ILE A 27 0.07 3.31 5.57
C ILE A 27 -0.23 3.75 7.01
N THR A 28 0.53 3.25 7.98
CA THR A 28 0.26 3.58 9.39
C THR A 28 1.52 4.00 10.12
N ARG A 29 1.33 4.70 11.24
CA ARG A 29 2.39 5.09 12.17
C ARG A 29 1.88 4.94 13.61
N PRO A 30 2.76 4.66 14.59
CA PRO A 30 2.35 4.74 15.98
C PRO A 30 2.00 6.18 16.35
N GLU A 31 0.89 6.37 17.05
CA GLU A 31 0.57 7.59 17.79
C GLU A 31 0.71 7.30 19.27
N TYR A 32 1.75 7.86 19.89
CA TYR A 32 2.02 7.66 21.31
C TYR A 32 1.07 8.49 22.17
N LEU A 33 0.48 7.85 23.16
CA LEU A 33 -0.32 8.47 24.21
C LEU A 33 0.59 8.84 25.37
N TYR A 34 0.48 10.07 25.86
CA TYR A 34 1.30 10.60 26.94
C TYR A 34 0.44 10.88 28.19
N ASP A 35 0.98 10.59 29.38
CA ASP A 35 0.39 11.04 30.65
C ASP A 35 0.71 12.51 30.95
N GLU A 36 0.23 13.00 32.10
CA GLU A 36 0.47 14.37 32.59
C GLU A 36 1.96 14.69 32.82
N ASN A 37 2.83 13.68 32.90
CA ASN A 37 4.28 13.80 33.09
C ASN A 37 5.07 13.62 31.78
N ASN A 38 4.42 13.67 30.61
CA ASN A 38 5.00 13.39 29.30
C ASN A 38 5.64 11.99 29.18
N LYS A 39 5.19 10.98 29.95
CA LYS A 39 5.57 9.58 29.76
C LYS A 39 4.64 8.89 28.77
N ILE A 40 5.21 8.07 27.89
CA ILE A 40 4.44 7.22 26.98
C ILE A 40 3.69 6.15 27.80
N ILE A 41 2.36 6.15 27.73
CA ILE A 41 1.47 5.19 28.40
C ILE A 41 0.77 4.24 27.44
N GLY A 42 0.91 4.46 26.13
CA GLY A 42 0.36 3.59 25.11
C GLY A 42 0.71 4.07 23.70
N ALA A 43 0.30 3.28 22.71
CA ALA A 43 0.33 3.66 21.31
C ALA A 43 -0.95 3.18 20.62
N VAL A 44 -1.47 3.98 19.71
CA VAL A 44 -2.56 3.61 18.79
C VAL A 44 -2.08 3.73 17.36
N ASN A 45 -2.77 3.10 16.42
CA ASN A 45 -2.45 3.22 15.02
C ASN A 45 -2.98 4.54 14.46
N GLY A 46 -2.07 5.36 13.92
CA GLY A 46 -2.38 6.53 13.11
C GLY A 46 -2.49 6.12 11.64
N ASP A 47 -3.61 5.50 11.29
CA ASP A 47 -3.87 4.97 9.95
C ASP A 47 -4.13 6.10 8.96
N ILE A 48 -3.44 6.06 7.81
CA ILE A 48 -3.55 7.05 6.74
C ILE A 48 -3.88 6.33 5.44
N GLU A 49 -5.01 6.70 4.84
CA GLU A 49 -5.43 6.16 3.56
C GLU A 49 -4.51 6.60 2.42
N LEU A 50 -4.24 5.66 1.52
CA LEU A 50 -3.47 5.90 0.31
C LEU A 50 -4.39 6.27 -0.84
N GLU A 51 -4.08 7.41 -1.46
CA GLU A 51 -4.86 7.98 -2.55
C GLU A 51 -4.10 7.94 -3.87
N ASN A 52 -4.82 8.16 -4.96
CA ASN A 52 -4.26 8.37 -6.30
C ASN A 52 -3.23 7.31 -6.72
N CYS A 53 -3.42 6.06 -6.26
CA CYS A 53 -2.52 4.96 -6.55
C CYS A 53 -2.44 4.67 -8.05
N LYS A 54 -1.22 4.52 -8.57
CA LYS A 54 -0.94 4.28 -9.99
C LYS A 54 0.15 3.24 -10.15
N TYR A 55 -0.01 2.34 -11.12
CA TYR A 55 1.05 1.44 -11.56
C TYR A 55 1.68 1.97 -12.85
N ASN A 56 3.01 2.12 -12.84
CA ASN A 56 3.81 2.49 -14.00
C ASN A 56 4.39 1.23 -14.67
N PHE A 57 4.07 1.04 -15.95
CA PHE A 57 4.47 -0.16 -16.71
C PHE A 57 5.97 -0.21 -17.01
N ASN A 58 6.66 0.92 -17.10
CA ASN A 58 8.09 0.96 -17.43
C ASN A 58 8.93 0.67 -16.18
N ASP A 59 8.66 1.41 -15.11
CA ASP A 59 9.47 1.37 -13.90
C ASP A 59 9.08 0.23 -12.97
N LYS A 60 7.93 -0.42 -13.24
CA LYS A 60 7.34 -1.49 -12.43
C LYS A 60 7.10 -1.03 -10.98
N LYS A 61 6.57 0.18 -10.83
CA LYS A 61 6.30 0.81 -9.54
C LYS A 61 4.82 1.11 -9.36
N VAL A 62 4.32 0.91 -8.15
CA VAL A 62 3.07 1.50 -7.68
C VAL A 62 3.42 2.76 -6.92
N THR A 63 2.82 3.89 -7.25
CA THR A 63 2.96 5.15 -6.50
C THR A 63 1.60 5.55 -5.98
N CYS A 64 1.50 5.82 -4.68
CA CYS A 64 0.31 6.35 -4.03
C CYS A 64 0.66 7.64 -3.30
N ASP A 65 -0.25 8.60 -3.30
CA ASP A 65 -0.15 9.83 -2.51
C ASP A 65 -0.76 9.60 -1.12
N PHE A 66 -0.26 10.32 -0.12
CA PHE A 66 -0.90 10.41 1.19
C PHE A 66 -0.55 11.74 1.87
N GLU A 67 -1.40 12.14 2.82
CA GLU A 67 -1.23 13.37 3.59
C GLU A 67 -1.09 13.05 5.08
N ASP A 68 -0.03 13.59 5.67
CA ASP A 68 0.22 13.60 7.12
C ASP A 68 0.48 15.07 7.52
N LYS A 69 1.54 15.42 8.25
CA LYS A 69 1.96 16.84 8.41
C LYS A 69 2.55 17.46 7.12
N GLY A 70 2.18 16.95 5.97
CA GLY A 70 2.69 17.31 4.65
C GLY A 70 2.28 16.27 3.61
N LYS A 71 2.49 16.60 2.34
CA LYS A 71 2.15 15.72 1.22
C LYS A 71 3.32 14.79 0.91
N TYR A 72 3.04 13.51 0.82
CA TYR A 72 4.03 12.47 0.56
C TYR A 72 3.57 11.51 -0.52
N GLN A 73 4.53 10.74 -1.03
CA GLN A 73 4.33 9.62 -1.93
C GLN A 73 4.94 8.37 -1.33
N LEU A 74 4.14 7.31 -1.28
CA LEU A 74 4.65 5.96 -1.15
C LEU A 74 4.94 5.42 -2.54
N ILE A 75 6.19 5.05 -2.78
CA ILE A 75 6.64 4.45 -4.03
C ILE A 75 7.04 3.00 -3.75
N VAL A 76 6.34 2.05 -4.35
CA VAL A 76 6.48 0.61 -4.13
C VAL A 76 6.98 -0.04 -5.41
N ASP A 77 8.17 -0.65 -5.36
CA ASP A 77 8.67 -1.44 -6.47
C ASP A 77 8.05 -2.83 -6.43
N VAL A 78 7.47 -3.24 -7.56
CA VAL A 78 6.69 -4.47 -7.62
C VAL A 78 7.15 -5.41 -8.73
N LYS A 79 6.85 -6.70 -8.55
CA LYS A 79 6.94 -7.73 -9.59
C LYS A 79 5.55 -8.29 -9.87
N VAL A 80 5.03 -8.03 -11.06
CA VAL A 80 3.75 -8.60 -11.50
C VAL A 80 3.98 -9.97 -12.12
N LYS A 81 3.26 -10.98 -11.65
CA LYS A 81 3.19 -12.33 -12.23
C LYS A 81 1.72 -12.67 -12.49
N GLY A 82 1.37 -12.96 -13.74
CA GLY A 82 0.05 -13.48 -14.09
C GLY A 82 0.04 -15.01 -14.18
N LYS A 83 -1.12 -15.62 -13.94
CA LYS A 83 -1.39 -17.01 -14.33
C LYS A 83 -2.03 -17.02 -15.72
N ASN A 84 -1.73 -18.02 -16.56
CA ASN A 84 -2.39 -18.23 -17.87
C ASN A 84 -2.40 -17.00 -18.79
N GLU A 85 -1.23 -16.49 -19.19
CA GLU A 85 -1.06 -15.35 -20.12
C GLU A 85 -1.68 -14.01 -19.68
N CYS A 86 -2.12 -13.93 -18.43
CA CYS A 86 -2.59 -12.71 -17.80
C CYS A 86 -1.51 -11.61 -17.79
N VAL A 87 -1.70 -10.57 -18.61
CA VAL A 87 -0.85 -9.38 -18.64
C VAL A 87 -1.66 -8.14 -18.27
N ILE A 88 -1.20 -7.40 -17.26
CA ILE A 88 -1.71 -6.08 -16.95
C ILE A 88 -1.33 -5.11 -18.08
N ASN A 89 -2.32 -4.38 -18.60
CA ASN A 89 -2.15 -3.35 -19.63
C ASN A 89 -3.03 -2.14 -19.32
N LYS A 90 -2.96 -1.10 -20.16
CA LYS A 90 -3.69 0.17 -19.95
C LYS A 90 -5.20 0.03 -19.92
N ASN A 91 -5.74 -1.02 -20.53
CA ASN A 91 -7.18 -1.30 -20.59
C ASN A 91 -7.62 -2.29 -19.51
N THR A 92 -6.72 -2.67 -18.59
CA THR A 92 -7.08 -3.56 -17.48
C THR A 92 -8.03 -2.83 -16.53
N THR A 93 -9.12 -3.48 -16.18
CA THR A 93 -10.05 -3.01 -15.14
C THR A 93 -10.03 -3.99 -13.98
N PHE A 94 -9.83 -3.47 -12.77
CA PHE A 94 -9.71 -4.27 -11.55
C PHE A 94 -11.09 -4.53 -10.94
N LYS A 95 -11.33 -5.77 -10.53
CA LYS A 95 -12.55 -6.20 -9.84
C LYS A 95 -12.35 -6.20 -8.33
N SER A 96 -11.29 -6.83 -7.87
CA SER A 96 -10.95 -6.91 -6.45
C SER A 96 -9.45 -6.98 -6.27
N VAL A 97 -8.99 -6.55 -5.10
CA VAL A 97 -7.60 -6.70 -4.66
C VAL A 97 -7.61 -7.17 -3.23
N ASP A 98 -6.75 -8.12 -2.91
CA ASP A 98 -6.42 -8.49 -1.54
C ASP A 98 -4.96 -8.13 -1.27
N LEU A 99 -4.67 -7.61 -0.08
CA LEU A 99 -3.31 -7.30 0.35
C LEU A 99 -2.87 -8.32 1.39
N TYR A 100 -1.65 -8.83 1.25
CA TYR A 100 -1.13 -9.86 2.13
C TYR A 100 0.19 -9.42 2.78
N GLY A 101 0.25 -9.53 4.09
CA GLY A 101 1.44 -9.37 4.93
C GLY A 101 1.91 -10.70 5.50
N THR A 102 2.99 -10.66 6.27
CA THR A 102 3.50 -11.83 6.96
C THR A 102 2.68 -12.08 8.23
N ASP A 103 2.34 -13.34 8.50
CA ASP A 103 1.68 -13.73 9.74
C ASP A 103 2.66 -13.58 10.92
N PHE A 104 2.21 -12.94 12.00
CA PHE A 104 3.03 -12.66 13.18
C PHE A 104 3.48 -13.94 13.89
N GLU A 105 2.64 -14.96 13.95
CA GLU A 105 2.93 -16.22 14.62
C GLU A 105 3.73 -17.18 13.72
N ASN A 106 3.55 -17.07 12.39
CA ASN A 106 4.26 -17.89 11.42
C ASN A 106 4.78 -17.09 10.22
N PRO A 107 6.07 -16.68 10.25
CA PRO A 107 6.66 -15.86 9.19
C PRO A 107 6.64 -16.45 7.77
N LYS A 108 6.39 -17.77 7.63
CA LYS A 108 6.27 -18.45 6.34
C LYS A 108 4.87 -18.34 5.73
N LYS A 109 3.87 -17.95 6.51
CA LYS A 109 2.48 -17.82 6.10
C LYS A 109 2.17 -16.36 5.77
N LEU A 110 1.38 -16.18 4.71
CA LEU A 110 0.82 -14.88 4.37
C LEU A 110 -0.63 -14.81 4.84
N VAL A 111 -0.99 -13.70 5.50
CA VAL A 111 -2.35 -13.38 5.93
C VAL A 111 -2.77 -12.03 5.38
N LYS A 112 -4.08 -11.81 5.27
CA LYS A 112 -4.59 -10.53 4.79
C LYS A 112 -4.24 -9.42 5.78
N THR A 113 -3.93 -8.26 5.24
CA THR A 113 -3.63 -7.04 6.02
C THR A 113 -4.23 -5.84 5.31
N ASN A 114 -4.42 -4.75 6.05
CA ASN A 114 -4.84 -3.46 5.49
C ASN A 114 -3.66 -2.50 5.28
N PHE A 115 -2.53 -2.81 5.90
CA PHE A 115 -1.36 -1.94 5.95
C PHE A 115 -0.30 -2.38 4.96
N ILE A 116 0.14 -1.45 4.11
CA ILE A 116 1.25 -1.70 3.20
C ILE A 116 2.60 -1.52 3.89
N ALA A 117 2.68 -0.56 4.81
CA ALA A 117 3.92 -0.14 5.44
C ALA A 117 3.63 0.58 6.77
N TYR A 118 4.66 0.61 7.61
CA TYR A 118 4.74 1.42 8.82
C TYR A 118 5.81 2.49 8.64
N PHE A 119 5.63 3.64 9.28
CA PHE A 119 6.69 4.64 9.38
C PHE A 119 6.65 5.34 10.75
N ASP A 120 7.77 5.94 11.13
CA ASP A 120 7.86 6.73 12.35
C ASP A 120 8.47 8.10 12.09
N ARG A 121 8.19 9.05 12.98
CA ARG A 121 8.62 10.44 12.90
C ARG A 121 9.36 10.90 14.14
N LYS A 122 10.40 11.69 13.90
CA LYS A 122 11.05 12.51 14.92
C LYS A 122 11.26 13.91 14.37
N ASP A 123 10.90 14.93 15.14
CA ASP A 123 11.08 16.35 14.78
C ASP A 123 10.56 16.69 13.37
N ASN A 124 9.36 16.19 13.06
CA ASN A 124 8.70 16.32 11.76
C ASN A 124 9.40 15.70 10.55
N LYS A 125 10.39 14.82 10.78
CA LYS A 125 11.07 14.04 9.75
C LYS A 125 10.73 12.57 9.92
N ILE A 126 10.55 11.86 8.81
CA ILE A 126 10.45 10.40 8.81
C ILE A 126 11.82 9.85 9.17
N VAL A 127 11.89 9.06 10.24
CA VAL A 127 13.14 8.47 10.75
C VAL A 127 13.20 6.95 10.61
N ASP A 128 12.04 6.31 10.55
CA ASP A 128 11.94 4.87 10.29
C ASP A 128 10.84 4.59 9.26
N PHE A 129 11.03 3.53 8.49
CA PHE A 129 10.11 3.05 7.48
C PHE A 129 10.30 1.55 7.26
N SER A 130 9.22 0.79 7.42
CA SER A 130 9.21 -0.65 7.22
C SER A 130 8.02 -1.09 6.37
N ILE A 131 8.19 -2.16 5.62
CA ILE A 131 7.17 -2.68 4.70
C ILE A 131 6.54 -3.91 5.33
N GLU A 132 5.25 -3.82 5.55
CA GLU A 132 4.45 -4.90 6.11
C GLU A 132 4.00 -5.87 5.01
N ALA A 133 3.37 -5.34 3.97
CA ALA A 133 2.81 -6.15 2.91
C ALA A 133 3.90 -6.77 2.01
N LYS A 134 3.67 -8.04 1.63
CA LYS A 134 4.53 -8.79 0.71
C LYS A 134 3.96 -8.87 -0.70
N GLN A 135 2.64 -8.86 -0.86
CA GLN A 135 2.03 -8.90 -2.18
C GLN A 135 0.59 -8.41 -2.22
N PHE A 136 0.17 -7.98 -3.41
CA PHE A 136 -1.24 -7.85 -3.78
C PHE A 136 -1.66 -9.07 -4.60
N VAL A 137 -2.89 -9.53 -4.38
CA VAL A 137 -3.57 -10.50 -5.24
C VAL A 137 -4.74 -9.81 -5.90
N ILE A 138 -4.64 -9.61 -7.20
CA ILE A 138 -5.58 -8.79 -7.97
C ILE A 138 -6.41 -9.70 -8.86
N VAL A 139 -7.72 -9.50 -8.85
CA VAL A 139 -8.65 -10.09 -9.83
C VAL A 139 -9.17 -8.97 -10.71
N THR A 140 -9.06 -9.17 -12.02
CA THR A 140 -9.61 -8.22 -13.02
C THR A 140 -11.06 -8.57 -13.36
N ASN A 141 -11.79 -7.67 -14.02
CA ASN A 141 -13.15 -7.97 -14.49
C ASN A 141 -13.21 -9.14 -15.48
N LYS A 142 -12.10 -9.40 -16.19
CA LYS A 142 -11.94 -10.58 -17.07
C LYS A 142 -11.63 -11.87 -16.29
N LYS A 143 -11.82 -11.87 -14.96
CA LYS A 143 -11.52 -12.99 -14.04
C LYS A 143 -10.04 -13.42 -14.04
N CYS A 144 -9.16 -12.61 -14.61
CA CYS A 144 -7.74 -12.86 -14.63
C CYS A 144 -7.13 -12.53 -13.26
N LYS A 145 -6.38 -13.47 -12.68
CA LYS A 145 -5.72 -13.37 -11.37
C LYS A 145 -4.24 -13.04 -11.54
N LEU A 146 -3.82 -11.93 -10.94
CA LEU A 146 -2.45 -11.43 -10.95
C LEU A 146 -1.91 -11.41 -9.51
N THR A 147 -0.66 -11.84 -9.34
CA THR A 147 0.09 -11.66 -8.10
C THR A 147 1.12 -10.56 -8.31
N VAL A 148 1.05 -9.51 -7.49
CA VAL A 148 1.96 -8.37 -7.52
C VAL A 148 2.81 -8.40 -6.26
N SER A 149 4.00 -8.97 -6.34
CA SER A 149 4.92 -9.06 -5.20
C SER A 149 5.60 -7.72 -4.95
N ILE A 150 5.63 -7.28 -3.70
CA ILE A 150 6.34 -6.07 -3.25
C ILE A 150 7.80 -6.45 -3.00
N LYS A 151 8.73 -5.70 -3.60
CA LYS A 151 10.17 -5.92 -3.40
C LYS A 151 10.75 -4.96 -2.38
N ARG A 152 10.42 -3.69 -2.56
CA ARG A 152 10.86 -2.57 -1.72
C ARG A 152 9.84 -1.45 -1.85
N ALA A 153 9.92 -0.51 -0.94
CA ALA A 153 9.15 0.70 -0.96
C ALA A 153 9.97 1.80 -0.32
N VAL A 154 9.62 3.04 -0.64
CA VAL A 154 10.24 4.24 -0.09
C VAL A 154 9.18 5.31 0.07
N LEU A 155 9.39 6.19 1.04
CA LEU A 155 8.61 7.42 1.18
C LEU A 155 9.37 8.59 0.57
N ARG A 156 8.65 9.44 -0.16
CA ARG A 156 9.18 10.67 -0.76
C ARG A 156 8.25 11.83 -0.43
N LYS A 157 8.81 12.92 0.09
CA LYS A 157 8.05 14.16 0.26
C LYS A 157 7.73 14.76 -1.12
N ASN A 158 6.46 15.11 -1.36
CA ASN A 158 6.07 15.86 -2.54
C ASN A 158 6.56 17.31 -2.41
N LYS A 159 7.15 17.83 -3.48
CA LYS A 159 7.51 19.25 -3.58
C LYS A 159 6.29 20.09 -3.88
#